data_AF-A0A494ZUT3-F1
#
_entry.id   AF-A0A494ZUT3-F1
#
_cell.length_a   1.000
_cell.length_b   1.000
_cell.length_c   1.000
_cell.angle_alpha   90.00
_cell.angle_beta   90.00
_cell.angle_gamma   90.00
#
_symmetry.space_group_name_H-M   'P 1'
#
loop_
_entity.id
_entity.type
_entity.pdbx_description
1 polymer ?
#
loop_
_entity_poly.entity_id
_entity_poly.type
_entity_poly.pdbx_seq_one_letter_code
_entity_poly.pdbx_strand_id
1 'polypeptide(L)'
;MFNNYEIVEYTHSLPFQIRNFTGWTIQDDRGDIKDVLEHWHQEIEIVYTFEGHALHYIDGKIHRAAPGKLFITNSESILTYVPKVL
;
A
#
# COMPACT_ATOMS: atom_id res chain seq x y z
N MET A 1 -26.63 11.73 2.83
CA MET A 1 -26.15 10.37 2.54
C MET A 1 -24.76 10.54 1.95
N PHE A 2 -23.72 10.06 2.63
CA PHE A 2 -22.37 10.07 2.07
C PHE A 2 -22.27 8.88 1.12
N ASN A 3 -21.82 9.11 -0.11
CA ASN A 3 -21.51 8.03 -1.03
C ASN A 3 -20.29 7.28 -0.49
N ASN A 4 -20.43 5.98 -0.24
CA ASN A 4 -19.33 5.10 0.22
C ASN A 4 -18.38 4.69 -0.92
N TYR A 5 -18.39 5.42 -2.03
CA TYR A 5 -17.61 5.09 -3.21
C TYR A 5 -16.98 6.36 -3.78
N GLU A 6 -15.70 6.28 -4.10
CA GLU A 6 -14.94 7.32 -4.78
C GLU A 6 -15.02 7.06 -6.29
N ILE A 7 -15.41 8.06 -7.07
CA ILE A 7 -15.33 8.01 -8.54
C ILE A 7 -14.04 8.72 -8.93
N VAL A 8 -13.11 7.98 -9.53
CA VAL A 8 -11.86 8.56 -10.04
C VAL A 8 -11.90 8.65 -11.56
N GLU A 9 -11.80 9.87 -12.08
CA GLU A 9 -11.69 10.14 -13.51
C GLU A 9 -10.24 10.00 -13.97
N TYR A 10 -9.94 8.92 -14.69
CA TYR A 10 -8.60 8.58 -15.18
C TYR A 10 -8.10 9.47 -16.34
N THR A 11 -8.91 10.42 -16.82
CA THR A 11 -8.70 11.15 -18.09
C THR A 11 -7.91 12.46 -17.97
N HIS A 12 -7.43 12.84 -16.79
CA HIS A 12 -6.69 14.08 -16.61
C HIS A 12 -5.32 13.82 -15.99
N SER A 13 -4.31 13.52 -16.80
CA SER A 13 -2.89 13.79 -16.51
C SER A 13 -2.38 13.46 -15.10
N LEU A 14 -2.98 12.51 -14.38
CA LEU A 14 -2.59 12.16 -13.03
C LEU A 14 -1.34 11.27 -13.18
N PRO A 15 -0.17 11.73 -12.73
CA PRO A 15 1.05 10.94 -12.82
C PRO A 15 0.91 9.75 -11.88
N PHE A 16 0.58 8.57 -12.42
CA PHE A 16 0.66 7.34 -11.64
C PHE A 16 2.12 6.90 -11.55
N GLN A 17 2.47 6.33 -10.40
CA GLN A 17 3.78 5.71 -10.20
C GLN A 17 3.58 4.23 -9.92
N ILE A 18 4.31 3.39 -10.65
CA ILE A 18 4.42 1.97 -10.33
C ILE A 18 5.72 1.78 -9.58
N ARG A 19 5.63 1.25 -8.36
CA ARG A 19 6.78 0.93 -7.52
C ARG A 19 6.74 -0.56 -7.22
N ASN A 20 7.85 -1.24 -7.50
CA ASN A 20 8.05 -2.63 -7.12
C ASN A 20 8.89 -2.67 -5.86
N PHE A 21 8.32 -3.19 -4.78
CA PHE A 21 9.02 -3.42 -3.53
C PHE A 21 9.47 -4.88 -3.49
N THR A 22 10.78 -5.10 -3.54
CA THR A 22 11.43 -6.39 -3.30
C THR A 22 12.09 -6.39 -1.93
N GLY A 23 12.45 -7.57 -1.41
CA GLY A 23 13.18 -7.71 -0.16
C GLY A 23 14.44 -6.83 -0.08
N TRP A 24 15.14 -6.63 -1.19
CA TRP A 24 16.31 -5.74 -1.24
C TRP A 24 15.93 -4.25 -1.15
N THR A 25 14.86 -3.81 -1.82
CA THR A 25 14.44 -2.39 -1.80
C THR A 25 13.89 -1.93 -0.47
N ILE A 26 13.40 -2.88 0.35
CA ILE A 26 12.87 -2.61 1.68
C ILE A 26 13.92 -2.85 2.76
N GLN A 27 15.17 -3.22 2.45
CA GLN A 27 16.23 -3.34 3.45
C GLN A 27 16.97 -2.01 3.66
N ASP A 28 17.39 -1.74 4.88
CA ASP A 28 18.35 -0.67 5.18
C ASP A 28 19.80 -1.12 4.96
N ASP A 29 20.75 -0.21 5.18
CA ASP A 29 22.17 -0.48 4.98
C ASP A 29 22.72 -1.55 5.95
N ARG A 30 21.92 -1.97 6.94
CA ARG A 30 22.21 -3.03 7.91
C ARG A 30 21.51 -4.35 7.57
N GLY A 31 20.66 -4.36 6.54
CA GLY A 31 19.85 -5.50 6.13
C GLY A 31 18.54 -5.65 6.90
N ASP A 32 18.19 -4.68 7.76
CA ASP A 32 16.92 -4.67 8.47
C ASP A 32 15.80 -4.22 7.54
N ILE A 33 14.64 -4.87 7.61
CA ILE A 33 13.48 -4.49 6.80
C ILE A 33 12.92 -3.16 7.31
N LYS A 34 12.98 -2.15 6.45
CA LYS A 34 12.28 -0.88 6.57
C LYS A 34 10.78 -1.10 6.38
N ASP A 35 10.04 -0.67 7.38
CA ASP A 35 8.61 -0.44 7.21
C ASP A 35 8.39 0.71 6.23
N VAL A 36 7.36 0.59 5.41
CA VAL A 36 6.82 1.75 4.72
C VAL A 36 6.04 2.52 5.78
N LEU A 37 6.64 3.62 6.26
CA LEU A 37 6.07 4.49 7.29
C LEU A 37 4.65 4.94 6.94
N GLU A 38 3.94 5.41 7.96
CA GLU A 38 2.62 5.99 7.82
C GLU A 38 2.64 7.14 6.81
N HIS A 39 1.80 7.03 5.79
CA HIS A 39 1.71 8.02 4.72
C HIS A 39 0.28 8.19 4.24
N TRP A 40 0.09 9.31 3.54
CA TRP A 40 -1.14 9.73 2.90
C TRP A 40 -0.78 10.38 1.57
N HIS A 41 -1.61 10.16 0.55
CA HIS A 41 -1.47 10.79 -0.75
C HIS A 41 -2.85 10.98 -1.39
N GLN A 42 -2.95 11.86 -2.38
CA GLN A 42 -4.22 12.22 -3.02
C GLN A 42 -4.66 11.21 -4.09
N GLU A 43 -3.87 10.16 -4.32
CA GLU A 43 -4.13 9.15 -5.34
C GLU A 43 -4.81 7.90 -4.74
N ILE A 44 -5.48 7.10 -5.57
CA ILE A 44 -5.83 5.73 -5.18
C ILE A 44 -4.56 4.89 -5.16
N GLU A 45 -4.35 4.13 -4.10
CA GLU A 45 -3.29 3.14 -4.05
C GLU A 45 -3.82 1.74 -4.34
N ILE A 46 -3.11 1.02 -5.21
CA ILE A 46 -3.38 -0.39 -5.47
C ILE A 46 -2.12 -1.19 -5.10
N VAL A 47 -2.25 -2.08 -4.12
CA VAL A 47 -1.16 -2.94 -3.67
C VAL A 47 -1.50 -4.40 -3.93
N TYR A 48 -0.66 -5.05 -4.71
CA TYR A 48 -0.72 -6.48 -4.98
C TYR A 48 0.45 -7.20 -4.32
N THR A 49 0.17 -8.23 -3.53
CA THR A 49 1.21 -9.08 -2.95
C THR A 49 1.54 -10.21 -3.92
N PHE A 50 2.69 -10.12 -4.58
CA PHE A 50 3.17 -11.20 -5.45
C PHE A 50 3.76 -12.37 -4.63
N GLU A 51 4.60 -12.05 -3.63
CA GLU A 51 5.25 -13.01 -2.74
C GLU A 51 5.37 -12.45 -1.31
N GLY A 52 5.66 -13.31 -0.34
CA GLY A 52 5.82 -12.93 1.06
C GLY A 52 4.51 -12.58 1.77
N HIS A 53 4.63 -11.98 2.96
CA HIS A 53 3.50 -11.58 3.80
C HIS A 53 3.73 -10.17 4.36
N ALA A 54 2.64 -9.43 4.62
CA ALA A 54 2.72 -8.12 5.25
C ALA A 54 1.47 -7.83 6.09
N LEU A 55 1.59 -6.88 7.01
CA LEU A 55 0.45 -6.25 7.68
C LEU A 55 0.24 -4.86 7.09
N HIS A 56 -0.97 -4.64 6.58
CA HIS A 56 -1.43 -3.36 6.07
C HIS A 56 -2.29 -2.71 7.15
N TYR A 57 -1.91 -1.54 7.60
CA TYR A 57 -2.72 -0.72 8.49
C TYR A 57 -3.38 0.34 7.63
N ILE A 58 -4.72 0.33 7.58
CA ILE A 58 -5.50 1.27 6.77
C ILE A 58 -6.59 1.84 7.69
N ASP A 59 -6.56 3.14 7.95
CA ASP A 59 -7.49 3.84 8.85
C ASP A 59 -7.65 3.14 10.22
N GLY A 60 -6.52 2.68 10.78
CA GLY A 60 -6.46 1.98 12.06
C GLY A 60 -6.91 0.51 12.02
N LYS A 61 -7.32 -0.03 10.87
CA LYS A 61 -7.66 -1.45 10.70
C LYS A 61 -6.49 -2.25 10.14
N ILE A 62 -6.32 -3.47 10.65
CA ILE A 62 -5.25 -4.36 10.24
C ILE A 62 -5.75 -5.35 9.20
N HIS A 63 -5.08 -5.40 8.06
CA HIS A 63 -5.31 -6.34 6.98
C HIS A 63 -4.05 -7.18 6.74
N ARG A 64 -4.24 -8.50 6.59
CA ARG A 64 -3.15 -9.43 6.29
C ARG A 64 -3.00 -9.59 4.78
N ALA A 65 -1.85 -9.18 4.26
CA ALA A 65 -1.37 -9.44 2.91
C ALA A 65 -0.71 -10.83 2.83
N ALA A 66 -1.01 -11.53 1.74
CA ALA A 66 -0.43 -12.82 1.37
C ALA A 66 -0.44 -12.93 -0.16
N PRO A 67 0.32 -13.85 -0.77
CA PRO A 67 0.42 -13.96 -2.22
C PRO A 67 -0.96 -14.04 -2.89
N GLY A 68 -1.18 -13.23 -3.92
CA GLY A 68 -2.44 -13.14 -4.65
C GLY A 68 -3.46 -12.15 -4.07
N LYS A 69 -3.20 -11.52 -2.92
CA LYS A 69 -4.09 -10.49 -2.38
C LYS A 69 -3.88 -9.13 -3.05
N LEU A 70 -5.00 -8.46 -3.29
CA LEU A 70 -5.07 -7.10 -3.82
C LEU A 70 -5.78 -6.20 -2.80
N PHE A 71 -5.18 -5.06 -2.49
CA PHE A 71 -5.79 -3.99 -1.71
C PHE A 71 -5.95 -2.76 -2.60
N ILE A 72 -7.10 -2.10 -2.47
CA ILE A 72 -7.37 -0.81 -3.09
C ILE A 72 -7.70 0.14 -1.95
N THR A 73 -6.94 1.22 -1.85
CA THR A 73 -7.04 2.21 -0.78
C THR A 73 -7.40 3.56 -1.41
N ASN A 74 -8.40 4.23 -0.83
CA ASN A 74 -8.88 5.52 -1.32
C ASN A 74 -7.90 6.65 -0.99
N SER A 75 -8.03 7.77 -1.71
CA SER A 75 -7.17 8.96 -1.58
C SER A 75 -7.26 9.70 -0.24
N GLU A 76 -8.24 9.38 0.60
CA GLU A 76 -8.42 10.00 1.92
C GLU A 76 -7.97 9.11 3.08
N SER A 77 -7.53 7.88 2.79
CA SER A 77 -7.11 6.93 3.81
C SER A 77 -5.64 7.13 4.20
N ILE A 78 -5.34 6.92 5.48
CA ILE A 78 -3.96 6.88 5.99
C ILE A 78 -3.51 5.42 6.08
N LEU A 79 -2.28 5.14 5.62
CA LEU A 79 -1.81 3.77 5.42
C LEU A 79 -0.35 3.54 5.82
N THR A 80 -0.06 2.33 6.29
CA THR A 80 1.29 1.84 6.64
C THR A 80 1.42 0.38 6.22
N TYR A 81 2.61 -0.03 5.75
CA TYR A 81 2.89 -1.43 5.42
C TYR A 81 4.11 -1.93 6.18
N VAL A 82 3.90 -3.04 6.88
CA VAL A 82 4.93 -3.72 7.66
C VAL A 82 5.15 -5.11 7.05
N PRO A 83 6.19 -5.29 6.23
CA PRO A 83 6.54 -6.60 5.71
C PRO A 83 6.83 -7.57 6.85
N LYS A 84 6.47 -8.84 6.67
CA LYS A 84 6.67 -9.90 7.66
C LYS A 84 7.56 -10.99 7.06
N VAL A 85 8.73 -11.17 7.66
CA VAL A 85 9.51 -12.39 7.51
C VAL A 85 8.82 -13.45 8.36
N LEU A 86 8.28 -14.48 7.72
CA LEU A 86 7.82 -15.69 8.41
C LEU A 86 8.91 -16.76 8.30
#